data_AF-A0A7W0H454-F1
#
_entry.id   AF-A0A7W0H454-F1
#
_cell.length_a   1.000
_cell.length_b   1.000
_cell.length_c   1.000
_cell.angle_alpha   90.00
_cell.angle_beta   90.00
_cell.angle_gamma   90.00
#
_symmetry.space_group_name_H-M   'P 1'
#
loop_
_entity.id
_entity.type
_entity.pdbx_description
1 polymer ?
#
loop_
_entity_poly.entity_id
_entity_poly.type
_entity_poly.pdbx_seq_one_letter_code
_entity_poly.pdbx_strand_id
1 'polypeptide(L)'
;MPEPYLNAPIAARHALLQGLLDTDGTLNKHGQNVTFDSSSRPLAENVAWLVRSLGGRASCRVRMRTRSTTWQTSMQLPNEFPPFRLSRKANRLRSRTKYGHPAKAIVAVEPAGKKRMQCIAVAHTERLYVTDHFTVTHNTVVALEAMLRAVENGAQAVLMAPTETLAEQHHRTLDSLLGGTLPLELLTGSTSAVRRRDLLGRLATGQLQMVVGTHALIEPAVEFRDLAVVVVDEQHRFGVRQRAALDAKAPEGLAPHSLHMTATPIPRTLSLTAYGDLDATVLRQLPKGRRPVETFVVDGARARTRAYERIREEIRAGRQCFVVCPLVEESEALQAKAATVEYERLRSTEFEGLRVELIHGQMPSKKKTAAMEAFAGGEADVLVATSVIEVGIDVPNATVMLIEAAERYGLSQLHQLRGRVGRGEHPSLCIVFGDPKLPRLEAIAGGGDGFRLAEVDLELRGAGDVLGTRQHGLPEFRVAQLPEDAELLVRARDRADAILLDDPRLEAAEHALLREAVVARFGSELDPIPA
;
A
#
# COMPACT_ATOMS: atom_id res chain seq x y z
N MET A 1 -21.49 -20.38 28.23
CA MET A 1 -20.30 -19.91 28.96
C MET A 1 -20.37 -18.39 29.00
N PRO A 2 -20.14 -17.73 30.15
CA PRO A 2 -20.30 -16.28 30.22
C PRO A 2 -19.28 -15.55 29.35
N GLU A 3 -19.71 -14.46 28.73
CA GLU A 3 -18.91 -13.62 27.82
C GLU A 3 -17.58 -13.11 28.42
N PRO A 4 -17.48 -12.76 29.73
CA PRO A 4 -16.21 -12.38 30.34
C PRO A 4 -15.11 -13.43 30.23
N TYR A 5 -15.47 -14.72 30.16
CA TYR A 5 -14.50 -15.80 29.99
C TYR A 5 -14.05 -15.99 28.54
N LEU A 6 -14.87 -15.60 27.57
CA LEU A 6 -14.53 -15.62 26.15
C LEU A 6 -13.58 -14.47 25.80
N ASN A 7 -13.74 -13.30 26.44
CA ASN A 7 -12.90 -12.11 26.20
C ASN A 7 -11.72 -11.98 27.19
N ALA A 8 -11.43 -13.02 27.97
CA ALA A 8 -10.33 -13.01 28.94
C ALA A 8 -8.94 -13.00 28.24
N PRO A 9 -7.87 -12.61 28.95
CA PRO A 9 -6.50 -12.71 28.45
C PRO A 9 -6.16 -14.12 27.94
N ILE A 10 -5.21 -14.21 26.99
CA ILE A 10 -4.82 -15.48 26.33
C ILE A 10 -4.58 -16.61 27.35
N ALA A 11 -3.81 -16.34 28.41
CA ALA A 11 -3.49 -17.31 29.46
C ALA A 11 -4.75 -17.84 30.18
N ALA A 12 -5.74 -16.98 30.44
CA ALA A 12 -6.99 -17.37 31.10
C ALA A 12 -7.89 -18.19 30.18
N ARG A 13 -7.98 -17.82 28.89
CA ARG A 13 -8.75 -18.59 27.89
C ARG A 13 -8.14 -19.96 27.65
N HIS A 14 -6.82 -20.03 27.57
CA HIS A 14 -6.09 -21.29 27.45
C HIS A 14 -6.28 -22.17 28.69
N ALA A 15 -6.18 -21.60 29.90
CA ALA A 15 -6.42 -22.33 31.15
C ALA A 15 -7.86 -22.88 31.24
N LEU A 16 -8.84 -22.09 30.84
CA LEU A 16 -10.25 -22.51 30.80
C LEU A 16 -10.47 -23.64 29.80
N LEU A 17 -9.92 -23.51 28.59
CA LEU A 17 -9.97 -24.56 27.58
C LEU A 17 -9.33 -25.86 28.08
N GLN A 18 -8.16 -25.77 28.73
CA GLN A 18 -7.49 -26.91 29.34
C GLN A 18 -8.36 -27.58 30.40
N GLY A 19 -9.02 -26.82 31.28
CA GLY A 19 -9.93 -27.36 32.29
C GLY A 19 -11.13 -28.12 31.67
N LEU A 20 -11.72 -27.58 30.60
CA LEU A 20 -12.82 -28.24 29.89
C LEU A 20 -12.36 -29.53 29.18
N LEU A 21 -11.18 -29.50 28.56
CA LEU A 21 -10.61 -30.65 27.85
C LEU A 21 -10.06 -31.72 28.79
N ASP A 22 -9.62 -31.35 29.98
CA ASP A 22 -9.18 -32.30 31.00
C ASP A 22 -10.35 -33.11 31.56
N THR A 23 -11.54 -32.53 31.65
CA THR A 23 -12.77 -33.24 32.01
C THR A 23 -13.29 -34.09 30.84
N ASP A 24 -13.76 -33.44 29.77
CA ASP A 24 -14.55 -34.11 28.71
C ASP A 24 -13.83 -34.20 27.34
N GLY A 25 -12.61 -33.68 27.25
CA GLY A 25 -11.79 -33.78 26.06
C GLY A 25 -11.20 -35.19 25.87
N THR A 26 -11.24 -35.69 24.65
CA THR A 26 -10.74 -36.99 24.23
C THR A 26 -9.69 -36.82 23.15
N LEU A 27 -8.73 -37.76 23.09
CA LEU A 27 -7.67 -37.79 22.08
C LEU A 27 -7.77 -39.11 21.33
N ASN A 28 -7.64 -39.05 19.99
CA ASN A 28 -7.64 -40.25 19.18
C ASN A 28 -6.44 -41.18 19.50
N LYS A 29 -6.51 -42.44 19.04
CA LYS A 29 -5.46 -43.45 19.30
C LYS A 29 -4.07 -43.04 18.77
N HIS A 30 -4.03 -42.16 17.75
CA HIS A 30 -2.80 -41.67 17.12
C HIS A 30 -2.20 -40.43 17.78
N GLY A 31 -2.86 -39.85 18.80
CA GLY A 31 -2.33 -38.74 19.57
C GLY A 31 -2.36 -37.37 18.86
N GLN A 32 -3.20 -37.21 17.83
CA GLN A 32 -3.18 -36.06 16.92
C GLN A 32 -4.47 -35.24 16.89
N ASN A 33 -5.64 -35.87 17.08
CA ASN A 33 -6.94 -35.18 17.02
C ASN A 33 -7.57 -35.13 18.41
N VAL A 34 -7.85 -33.91 18.86
CA VAL A 34 -8.56 -33.63 20.10
C VAL A 34 -10.03 -33.40 19.79
N THR A 35 -10.92 -34.03 20.56
CA THR A 35 -12.37 -33.90 20.44
C THR A 35 -12.99 -33.59 21.79
N PHE A 36 -14.02 -32.76 21.81
CA PHE A 36 -14.83 -32.46 23.00
C PHE A 36 -16.30 -32.76 22.68
N ASP A 37 -16.92 -33.62 23.48
CA ASP A 37 -18.32 -34.03 23.29
C ASP A 37 -19.20 -33.39 24.37
N SER A 38 -20.33 -32.78 24.00
CA SER A 38 -21.27 -32.18 24.94
C SER A 38 -22.72 -32.40 24.51
N SER A 39 -23.63 -32.52 25.47
CA SER A 39 -25.08 -32.50 25.27
C SER A 39 -25.65 -31.08 25.15
N SER A 40 -24.81 -30.04 25.28
CA SER A 40 -25.18 -28.64 25.16
C SER A 40 -24.52 -28.04 23.93
N ARG A 41 -25.32 -27.66 22.93
CA ARG A 41 -24.86 -26.96 21.73
C ARG A 41 -24.07 -25.68 22.06
N PRO A 42 -24.58 -24.78 22.93
CA PRO A 42 -23.84 -23.57 23.28
C PRO A 42 -22.49 -23.87 23.91
N LEU A 43 -22.36 -24.95 24.69
CA LEU A 43 -21.07 -25.30 25.29
C LEU A 43 -20.07 -25.80 24.24
N ALA A 44 -20.50 -26.65 23.31
CA ALA A 44 -19.66 -27.15 22.22
C ALA A 44 -19.19 -26.01 21.28
N GLU A 45 -20.08 -25.07 20.98
CA GLU A 45 -19.76 -23.87 20.17
C GLU A 45 -18.81 -22.92 20.90
N ASN A 46 -18.98 -22.72 22.20
CA ASN A 46 -18.06 -21.91 23.01
C ASN A 46 -16.65 -22.52 23.08
N VAL A 47 -16.54 -23.85 23.16
CA VAL A 47 -15.24 -24.54 23.09
C VAL A 47 -14.61 -24.36 21.70
N ALA A 48 -15.41 -24.45 20.63
CA ALA A 48 -14.91 -24.20 19.27
C ALA A 48 -14.40 -22.76 19.11
N TRP A 49 -15.12 -21.80 19.69
CA TRP A 49 -14.73 -20.40 19.71
C TRP A 49 -13.40 -20.20 20.46
N LEU A 50 -13.25 -20.76 21.66
CA LEU A 50 -12.02 -20.66 22.46
C LEU A 50 -10.80 -21.17 21.68
N VAL A 51 -10.93 -22.32 21.02
CA VAL A 51 -9.87 -22.87 20.17
C VAL A 51 -9.49 -21.90 19.05
N ARG A 52 -10.47 -21.34 18.33
CA ARG A 52 -10.21 -20.40 17.23
C ARG A 52 -9.56 -19.11 17.72
N SER A 53 -9.94 -18.65 18.91
CA SER A 53 -9.37 -17.46 19.54
C SER A 53 -7.89 -17.59 19.93
N LEU A 54 -7.41 -18.83 20.05
CA LEU A 54 -6.01 -19.18 20.34
C LEU A 54 -5.23 -19.53 19.05
N GLY A 55 -5.75 -19.16 17.87
CA GLY A 55 -5.14 -19.48 16.58
C GLY A 55 -5.33 -20.93 16.13
N GLY A 56 -6.20 -21.68 16.80
CA GLY A 56 -6.53 -23.06 16.44
C GLY A 56 -7.63 -23.19 15.40
N ARG A 57 -7.84 -24.41 14.91
CA ARG A 57 -9.00 -24.79 14.11
C ARG A 57 -9.96 -25.60 14.95
N ALA A 58 -11.24 -25.27 14.89
CA ALA A 58 -12.28 -26.09 15.47
C ALA A 58 -13.53 -26.16 14.57
N SER A 59 -14.12 -27.34 14.49
CA SER A 59 -15.40 -27.59 13.82
C SER A 59 -16.33 -28.34 14.76
N CYS A 60 -17.54 -27.81 14.94
CA CYS A 60 -18.61 -28.49 15.67
C CYS A 60 -19.46 -29.28 14.67
N ARG A 61 -19.75 -30.55 14.97
CA ARG A 61 -20.65 -31.41 14.19
C ARG A 61 -21.68 -32.05 15.11
N VAL A 62 -22.90 -32.20 14.63
CA VAL A 62 -23.94 -32.99 15.32
C VAL A 62 -23.61 -34.47 15.18
N ARG A 63 -23.68 -35.19 16.30
CA ARG A 63 -23.55 -36.65 16.35
C ARG A 63 -24.78 -37.23 17.02
N MET A 64 -25.59 -37.93 16.23
CA MET A 64 -26.74 -38.68 16.73
C MET A 64 -26.24 -39.98 17.39
N ARG A 65 -26.56 -40.16 18.66
CA ARG A 65 -26.50 -41.46 19.33
C ARG A 65 -27.92 -42.02 19.46
N THR A 66 -28.04 -43.34 19.61
CA THR A 66 -29.30 -44.10 19.64
C THR A 66 -30.40 -43.58 20.58
N ARG A 67 -30.08 -42.70 21.55
CA ARG A 67 -31.06 -42.10 22.49
C ARG A 67 -30.85 -40.60 22.79
N SER A 68 -29.89 -39.93 22.16
CA SER A 68 -29.66 -38.48 22.39
C SER A 68 -28.81 -37.81 21.30
N THR A 69 -29.07 -36.52 21.08
CA THR A 69 -28.26 -35.66 20.22
C THR A 69 -27.08 -35.11 21.02
N THR A 70 -25.87 -35.32 20.52
CA THR A 70 -24.64 -34.77 21.11
C THR A 70 -23.89 -33.92 20.09
N TRP A 71 -23.18 -32.91 20.55
CA TRP A 71 -22.37 -32.03 19.73
C TRP A 71 -20.90 -32.33 19.98
N GLN A 72 -20.19 -32.66 18.91
CA GLN A 72 -18.77 -32.97 18.94
C GLN A 72 -17.98 -31.82 18.32
N THR A 73 -17.09 -31.24 19.10
CA THR A 73 -16.13 -30.24 18.64
C THR A 73 -14.78 -30.92 18.40
N SER A 74 -14.42 -31.08 17.13
CA SER A 74 -13.07 -31.49 16.72
C SER A 74 -12.17 -30.27 16.65
N MET A 75 -10.95 -30.38 17.19
CA MET A 75 -10.05 -29.25 17.31
C MET A 75 -8.58 -29.57 17.06
N GLN A 76 -7.85 -28.55 16.61
CA GLN A 76 -6.41 -28.53 16.43
C GLN A 76 -5.88 -27.20 16.95
N LEU A 77 -4.98 -27.24 17.93
CA LEU A 77 -4.30 -26.06 18.45
C LEU A 77 -2.88 -25.94 17.89
N PRO A 78 -2.32 -24.72 17.83
CA PRO A 78 -0.88 -24.53 17.64
C PRO A 78 -0.08 -25.26 18.73
N ASN A 79 1.14 -25.68 18.41
CA ASN A 79 2.00 -26.42 19.36
C ASN A 79 2.28 -25.61 20.65
N GLU A 80 2.25 -24.29 20.58
CA GLU A 80 2.43 -23.35 21.70
C GLU A 80 1.29 -23.41 22.74
N PHE A 81 0.11 -23.90 22.34
CA PHE A 81 -1.09 -23.98 23.20
C PHE A 81 -1.48 -25.44 23.46
N PRO A 82 -0.81 -26.14 24.40
CA PRO A 82 -1.11 -27.54 24.68
C PRO A 82 -2.54 -27.70 25.25
N PRO A 83 -3.36 -28.63 24.70
CA PRO A 83 -4.78 -28.79 25.02
C PRO A 83 -5.08 -29.34 26.43
N PHE A 84 -4.13 -29.99 27.09
CA PHE A 84 -4.35 -30.71 28.35
C PHE A 84 -3.33 -30.31 29.42
N ARG A 85 -3.75 -30.24 30.69
CA ARG A 85 -2.82 -30.19 31.83
C ARG A 85 -2.65 -31.56 32.49
N LEU A 86 -3.66 -32.43 32.41
CA LEU A 86 -3.58 -33.78 32.97
C LEU A 86 -2.48 -34.61 32.30
N SER A 87 -1.48 -35.04 33.07
CA SER A 87 -0.30 -35.78 32.58
C SER A 87 -0.67 -37.03 31.75
N ARG A 88 -1.73 -37.75 32.13
CA ARG A 88 -2.23 -38.93 31.39
C ARG A 88 -2.70 -38.62 29.96
N LYS A 89 -3.18 -37.40 29.70
CA LYS A 89 -3.64 -36.93 28.39
C LYS A 89 -2.52 -36.21 27.65
N ALA A 90 -1.79 -35.35 28.36
CA ALA A 90 -0.66 -34.61 27.82
C ALA A 90 0.44 -35.54 27.24
N ASN A 91 0.80 -36.61 27.96
CA ASN A 91 1.84 -37.56 27.51
C ASN A 91 1.45 -38.36 26.26
N ARG A 92 0.16 -38.37 25.89
CA ARG A 92 -0.34 -39.06 24.69
C ARG A 92 -0.39 -38.15 23.46
N LEU A 93 -0.23 -36.84 23.64
CA LEU A 93 -0.26 -35.86 22.56
C LEU A 93 1.07 -35.88 21.81
N ARG A 94 1.01 -35.97 20.48
CA ARG A 94 2.20 -35.87 19.62
C ARG A 94 2.32 -34.47 19.04
N SER A 95 3.49 -33.85 19.19
CA SER A 95 3.82 -32.58 18.55
C SER A 95 3.86 -32.70 17.03
N ARG A 96 3.41 -31.66 16.33
CA ARG A 96 3.40 -31.63 14.86
C ARG A 96 4.75 -31.17 14.33
N THR A 97 5.33 -31.93 13.39
CA THR A 97 6.68 -31.68 12.84
C THR A 97 6.71 -30.98 11.47
N LYS A 98 5.65 -31.09 10.65
CA LYS A 98 5.63 -30.58 9.26
C LYS A 98 4.83 -29.29 9.05
N TYR A 99 3.81 -29.04 9.88
CA TYR A 99 2.97 -27.83 9.83
C TYR A 99 2.63 -27.41 11.27
N GLY A 100 3.41 -26.47 11.81
CA GLY A 100 3.31 -25.99 13.21
C GLY A 100 2.06 -25.13 13.48
N HIS A 101 1.50 -24.51 12.43
CA HIS A 101 0.27 -23.71 12.50
C HIS A 101 -0.81 -24.28 11.57
N PRO A 102 -2.09 -24.32 12.00
CA PRO A 102 -3.19 -24.78 11.17
C PRO A 102 -3.56 -23.75 10.07
N ALA A 103 -3.16 -23.99 8.82
CA ALA A 103 -3.38 -23.07 7.69
C ALA A 103 -4.80 -23.08 7.13
N LYS A 104 -5.58 -22.00 7.27
CA LYS A 104 -6.95 -21.84 6.73
C LYS A 104 -6.95 -21.81 5.19
N ALA A 105 -7.94 -22.45 4.57
CA ALA A 105 -8.14 -22.45 3.11
C ALA A 105 -9.60 -22.08 2.82
N ILE A 106 -9.81 -21.30 1.77
CA ILE A 106 -11.16 -20.98 1.28
C ILE A 106 -11.69 -22.23 0.58
N VAL A 107 -12.89 -22.67 0.96
CA VAL A 107 -13.51 -23.90 0.44
C VAL A 107 -14.67 -23.61 -0.52
N ALA A 108 -15.26 -22.42 -0.41
CA ALA A 108 -16.33 -21.92 -1.27
C ALA A 108 -16.43 -20.40 -1.10
N VAL A 109 -16.87 -19.70 -2.15
CA VAL A 109 -17.23 -18.28 -2.12
C VAL A 109 -18.67 -18.18 -2.60
N GLU A 110 -19.56 -17.66 -1.75
CA GLU A 110 -20.99 -17.57 -2.04
C GLU A 110 -21.40 -16.09 -2.26
N PRO A 111 -22.25 -15.78 -3.25
CA PRO A 111 -22.72 -14.42 -3.49
C PRO A 111 -23.49 -13.85 -2.29
N ALA A 112 -23.02 -12.75 -1.70
CA ALA A 112 -23.63 -12.12 -0.51
C ALA A 112 -24.66 -11.01 -0.82
N GLY A 113 -24.95 -10.75 -2.10
CA GLY A 113 -25.81 -9.66 -2.59
C GLY A 113 -25.14 -8.28 -2.58
N LYS A 114 -25.81 -7.26 -3.14
CA LYS A 114 -25.35 -5.86 -3.11
C LYS A 114 -25.65 -5.24 -1.75
N LYS A 115 -24.63 -4.77 -1.02
CA LYS A 115 -24.75 -4.10 0.28
C LYS A 115 -23.84 -2.87 0.34
N ARG A 116 -24.23 -1.87 1.14
CA ARG A 116 -23.31 -0.77 1.49
C ARG A 116 -22.17 -1.32 2.33
N MET A 117 -20.93 -1.13 1.88
CA MET A 117 -19.72 -1.56 2.55
C MET A 117 -19.08 -0.38 3.29
N GLN A 118 -18.39 -0.67 4.38
CA GLN A 118 -17.61 0.30 5.16
C GLN A 118 -16.20 -0.25 5.37
N CYS A 119 -15.19 0.51 4.96
CA CYS A 119 -13.80 0.10 5.14
C CYS A 119 -13.36 0.28 6.60
N ILE A 120 -12.60 -0.68 7.12
CA ILE A 120 -11.97 -0.62 8.45
C ILE A 120 -10.45 -0.79 8.32
N ALA A 121 -9.69 -0.02 9.09
CA ALA A 121 -8.23 -0.09 9.12
C ALA A 121 -7.76 -0.66 10.46
N VAL A 122 -6.74 -1.53 10.45
CA VAL A 122 -6.26 -2.20 11.67
C VAL A 122 -4.83 -1.85 12.07
N ALA A 123 -4.73 -1.59 13.38
CA ALA A 123 -3.63 -1.00 14.12
C ALA A 123 -2.40 -1.90 14.30
N HIS A 124 -2.53 -3.20 14.08
CA HIS A 124 -1.46 -4.16 14.32
C HIS A 124 -0.34 -3.98 13.28
N THR A 125 0.91 -4.26 13.66
CA THR A 125 2.09 -4.08 12.80
C THR A 125 1.98 -4.83 11.47
N GLU A 126 1.34 -5.99 11.49
CA GLU A 126 1.06 -6.80 10.31
C GLU A 126 -0.10 -6.24 9.43
N ARG A 127 -0.75 -5.15 9.84
CA ARG A 127 -1.92 -4.50 9.18
C ARG A 127 -3.09 -5.44 8.94
N LEU A 128 -3.17 -6.44 9.80
CA LEU A 128 -3.92 -7.66 9.70
C LEU A 128 -5.13 -7.56 10.64
N TYR A 129 -6.35 -7.56 10.11
CA TYR A 129 -7.57 -7.52 10.94
C TYR A 129 -8.26 -8.87 11.07
N VAL A 130 -8.70 -9.16 12.29
CA VAL A 130 -9.37 -10.41 12.64
C VAL A 130 -10.86 -10.30 12.30
N THR A 131 -11.29 -10.89 11.19
CA THR A 131 -12.70 -11.01 10.80
C THR A 131 -13.43 -12.03 11.68
N ASP A 132 -14.75 -12.16 11.46
CA ASP A 132 -15.54 -13.23 12.04
C ASP A 132 -14.84 -14.60 11.92
N HIS A 133 -14.80 -15.32 13.04
CA HIS A 133 -14.11 -16.61 13.19
C HIS A 133 -12.57 -16.57 13.12
N PHE A 134 -11.98 -15.41 13.41
CA PHE A 134 -10.55 -15.23 13.63
C PHE A 134 -9.66 -15.38 12.37
N THR A 135 -10.01 -14.73 11.27
CA THR A 135 -9.28 -14.76 9.97
C THR A 135 -8.68 -13.37 9.64
N VAL A 136 -7.57 -13.24 8.89
CA VAL A 136 -6.67 -12.04 8.95
C VAL A 136 -6.35 -11.36 7.56
N THR A 137 -6.35 -10.00 7.35
CA THR A 137 -6.14 -9.29 6.00
C THR A 137 -5.49 -7.82 5.95
N HIS A 138 -4.93 -7.27 4.80
CA HIS A 138 -4.20 -5.93 4.61
C HIS A 138 -4.35 -5.13 3.23
N ASN A 139 -3.79 -3.90 3.02
CA ASN A 139 -3.88 -3.00 1.80
C ASN A 139 -3.14 -3.37 0.48
N THR A 140 -1.93 -3.95 0.47
CA THR A 140 -1.39 -4.57 -0.76
C THR A 140 -2.23 -5.80 -1.14
N VAL A 141 -3.09 -6.29 -0.24
CA VAL A 141 -4.16 -7.24 -0.59
C VAL A 141 -5.20 -6.58 -1.48
N VAL A 142 -5.44 -5.27 -1.49
CA VAL A 142 -6.43 -4.69 -2.42
C VAL A 142 -5.94 -4.81 -3.87
N ALA A 143 -4.70 -4.41 -4.13
CA ALA A 143 -4.06 -4.59 -5.43
C ALA A 143 -3.94 -6.08 -5.79
N LEU A 144 -3.45 -6.90 -4.86
CA LEU A 144 -3.34 -8.34 -5.07
C LEU A 144 -4.70 -9.01 -5.27
N GLU A 145 -5.74 -8.60 -4.56
CA GLU A 145 -7.10 -9.13 -4.67
C GLU A 145 -7.66 -8.77 -6.05
N ALA A 146 -7.53 -7.52 -6.50
CA ALA A 146 -7.91 -7.14 -7.86
C ALA A 146 -7.20 -8.01 -8.91
N MET A 147 -5.88 -8.20 -8.77
CA MET A 147 -5.12 -9.06 -9.67
C MET A 147 -5.58 -10.53 -9.60
N LEU A 148 -5.80 -11.06 -8.39
CA LEU A 148 -6.25 -12.44 -8.18
C LEU A 148 -7.65 -12.67 -8.76
N ARG A 149 -8.54 -11.67 -8.75
CA ARG A 149 -9.87 -11.79 -9.39
C ARG A 149 -9.76 -11.99 -10.89
N ALA A 150 -8.84 -11.30 -11.57
CA ALA A 150 -8.58 -11.57 -12.99
C ALA A 150 -8.07 -12.99 -13.20
N VAL A 151 -7.10 -13.42 -12.38
CA VAL A 151 -6.47 -14.75 -12.45
C VAL A 151 -7.50 -15.86 -12.19
N GLU A 152 -8.40 -15.70 -11.22
CA GLU A 152 -9.51 -16.62 -10.92
C GLU A 152 -10.44 -16.81 -12.13
N ASN A 153 -10.56 -15.80 -13.00
CA ASN A 153 -11.36 -15.85 -14.23
C ASN A 153 -10.55 -16.27 -15.47
N GLY A 154 -9.29 -16.70 -15.28
CA GLY A 154 -8.42 -17.14 -16.37
C GLY A 154 -7.77 -16.00 -17.17
N ALA A 155 -7.94 -14.75 -16.73
CA ALA A 155 -7.35 -13.57 -17.34
C ALA A 155 -6.00 -13.21 -16.68
N GLN A 156 -5.31 -12.25 -17.27
CA GLN A 156 -4.00 -11.76 -16.83
C GLN A 156 -4.14 -10.44 -16.06
N ALA A 157 -3.25 -10.25 -15.09
CA ALA A 157 -3.16 -9.02 -14.31
C ALA A 157 -1.72 -8.51 -14.21
N VAL A 158 -1.57 -7.19 -14.16
CA VAL A 158 -0.27 -6.52 -14.07
C VAL A 158 -0.23 -5.50 -12.95
N LEU A 159 0.91 -5.41 -12.26
CA LEU A 159 1.23 -4.29 -11.38
C LEU A 159 2.43 -3.52 -11.94
N MET A 160 2.23 -2.25 -12.24
CA MET A 160 3.25 -1.35 -12.73
C MET A 160 3.69 -0.37 -11.64
N ALA A 161 5.00 -0.22 -11.48
CA ALA A 161 5.64 0.69 -10.53
C ALA A 161 6.61 1.65 -11.25
N PRO A 162 6.86 2.86 -10.71
CA PRO A 162 7.60 3.90 -11.44
C PRO A 162 9.10 3.61 -11.56
N THR A 163 9.68 2.85 -10.62
CA THR A 163 11.11 2.52 -10.59
C THR A 163 11.32 1.02 -10.44
N GLU A 164 12.48 0.53 -10.87
CA GLU A 164 12.83 -0.89 -10.73
C GLU A 164 12.86 -1.34 -9.27
N THR A 165 13.38 -0.50 -8.37
CA THR A 165 13.42 -0.79 -6.93
C THR A 165 12.02 -1.00 -6.34
N LEU A 166 11.06 -0.15 -6.71
CA LEU A 166 9.66 -0.29 -6.29
C LEU A 166 9.01 -1.54 -6.90
N ALA A 167 9.27 -1.84 -8.17
CA ALA A 167 8.79 -3.06 -8.83
C ALA A 167 9.33 -4.32 -8.15
N GLU A 168 10.62 -4.35 -7.81
CA GLU A 168 11.24 -5.46 -7.05
C GLU A 168 10.62 -5.60 -5.66
N GLN A 169 10.37 -4.49 -4.96
CA GLN A 169 9.75 -4.51 -3.64
C GLN A 169 8.32 -5.08 -3.71
N HIS A 170 7.52 -4.65 -4.69
CA HIS A 170 6.18 -5.18 -4.90
C HIS A 170 6.24 -6.67 -5.27
N HIS A 171 7.13 -7.07 -6.16
CA HIS A 171 7.33 -8.48 -6.52
C HIS A 171 7.63 -9.34 -5.29
N ARG A 172 8.63 -8.95 -4.46
CA ARG A 172 8.97 -9.69 -3.23
C ARG A 172 7.79 -9.77 -2.25
N THR A 173 7.07 -8.67 -2.09
CA THR A 173 5.93 -8.61 -1.16
C THR A 173 4.78 -9.51 -1.64
N LEU A 174 4.43 -9.43 -2.92
CA LEU A 174 3.37 -10.23 -3.51
C LEU A 174 3.75 -11.71 -3.58
N ASP A 175 4.98 -12.05 -3.95
CA ASP A 175 5.47 -13.42 -3.99
C ASP A 175 5.41 -14.09 -2.61
N SER A 176 5.81 -13.35 -1.56
CA SER A 176 5.67 -13.77 -0.17
C SER A 176 4.22 -14.01 0.24
N LEU A 177 3.30 -13.10 -0.15
CA LEU A 177 1.87 -13.23 0.13
C LEU A 177 1.21 -14.39 -0.64
N LEU A 178 1.66 -14.66 -1.87
CA LEU A 178 1.20 -15.78 -2.68
C LEU A 178 1.75 -17.12 -2.18
N GLY A 179 2.88 -17.14 -1.47
CA GLY A 179 3.46 -18.37 -0.92
C GLY A 179 3.77 -19.43 -1.98
N GLY A 180 4.01 -19.00 -3.23
CA GLY A 180 4.30 -19.86 -4.38
C GLY A 180 3.09 -20.60 -4.99
N THR A 181 1.85 -20.24 -4.64
CA THR A 181 0.66 -20.90 -5.23
C THR A 181 0.41 -20.49 -6.68
N LEU A 182 0.85 -19.29 -7.08
CA LEU A 182 0.69 -18.75 -8.42
C LEU A 182 2.03 -18.19 -8.91
N PRO A 183 2.39 -18.39 -10.19
CA PRO A 183 3.61 -17.84 -10.75
C PRO A 183 3.50 -16.32 -10.88
N LEU A 184 4.40 -15.60 -10.21
CA LEU A 184 4.56 -14.15 -10.29
C LEU A 184 5.96 -13.81 -10.81
N GLU A 185 6.03 -13.10 -11.93
CA GLU A 185 7.31 -12.72 -12.53
C GLU A 185 7.54 -11.21 -12.48
N LEU A 186 8.81 -10.81 -12.61
CA LEU A 186 9.25 -9.42 -12.64
C LEU A 186 9.78 -9.07 -14.04
N LEU A 187 9.27 -7.99 -14.63
CA LEU A 187 9.72 -7.45 -15.90
C LEU A 187 10.15 -5.97 -15.76
N THR A 188 11.45 -5.73 -15.86
CA THR A 188 12.09 -4.41 -15.75
C THR A 188 12.99 -4.12 -16.95
N GLY A 189 13.58 -2.92 -17.03
CA GLY A 189 14.58 -2.58 -18.04
C GLY A 189 15.89 -3.37 -17.86
N SER A 190 16.21 -3.72 -16.62
CA SER A 190 17.36 -4.56 -16.26
C SER A 190 17.17 -6.07 -16.51
N THR A 191 15.99 -6.51 -16.97
CA THR A 191 15.73 -7.93 -17.25
C THR A 191 16.56 -8.42 -18.45
N SER A 192 17.33 -9.51 -18.28
CA SER A 192 18.21 -10.02 -19.33
C SER A 192 17.44 -10.40 -20.61
N ALA A 193 18.07 -10.22 -21.78
CA ALA A 193 17.41 -10.46 -23.07
C ALA A 193 16.87 -11.90 -23.22
N VAL A 194 17.56 -12.89 -22.65
CA VAL A 194 17.12 -14.28 -22.65
C VAL A 194 15.84 -14.44 -21.82
N ARG A 195 15.84 -13.94 -20.58
CA ARG A 195 14.67 -14.01 -19.70
C ARG A 195 13.51 -13.19 -20.22
N ARG A 196 13.78 -12.02 -20.79
CA ARG A 196 12.77 -11.15 -21.41
C ARG A 196 12.03 -11.88 -22.53
N ARG A 197 12.74 -12.56 -23.44
CA ARG A 197 12.11 -13.34 -24.52
C ARG A 197 11.21 -14.46 -24.01
N ASP A 198 11.65 -15.17 -22.97
CA ASP A 198 10.83 -16.21 -22.31
C ASP A 198 9.54 -15.63 -21.70
N LEU A 199 9.67 -14.56 -20.91
CA LEU A 199 8.53 -13.90 -20.28
C LEU A 199 7.52 -13.39 -21.30
N LEU A 200 7.99 -12.75 -22.38
CA LEU A 200 7.12 -12.25 -23.45
C LEU A 200 6.35 -13.39 -24.13
N GLY A 201 7.00 -14.52 -24.41
CA GLY A 201 6.31 -15.69 -24.96
C GLY A 201 5.25 -16.26 -24.01
N ARG A 202 5.55 -16.30 -22.70
CA ARG A 202 4.61 -16.77 -21.68
C ARG A 202 3.44 -15.80 -21.47
N LEU A 203 3.66 -14.49 -21.61
CA LEU A 203 2.59 -13.48 -21.55
C LEU A 203 1.66 -13.60 -22.76
N ALA A 204 2.20 -13.68 -23.97
CA ALA A 204 1.43 -13.77 -25.21
C ALA A 204 0.62 -15.08 -25.31
N THR A 205 1.11 -16.17 -24.71
CA THR A 205 0.38 -17.46 -24.65
C THR A 205 -0.60 -17.55 -23.49
N GLY A 206 -0.53 -16.62 -22.52
CA GLY A 206 -1.31 -16.66 -21.28
C GLY A 206 -0.81 -17.69 -20.24
N GLN A 207 0.37 -18.27 -20.42
CA GLN A 207 0.99 -19.15 -19.43
C GLN A 207 1.46 -18.39 -18.17
N LEU A 208 1.68 -17.08 -18.30
CA LEU A 208 1.98 -16.19 -17.19
C LEU A 208 0.77 -15.30 -16.90
N GLN A 209 0.13 -15.50 -15.75
CA GLN A 209 -1.11 -14.82 -15.38
C GLN A 209 -0.88 -13.53 -14.60
N MET A 210 0.26 -13.39 -13.92
CA MET A 210 0.59 -12.21 -13.14
C MET A 210 2.01 -11.73 -13.41
N VAL A 211 2.18 -10.42 -13.58
CA VAL A 211 3.50 -9.81 -13.74
C VAL A 211 3.59 -8.48 -12.98
N VAL A 212 4.73 -8.24 -12.36
CA VAL A 212 5.10 -6.94 -11.79
C VAL A 212 6.17 -6.32 -12.67
N GLY A 213 6.15 -5.01 -12.88
CA GLY A 213 7.18 -4.39 -13.69
C GLY A 213 7.17 -2.88 -13.69
N THR A 214 8.02 -2.33 -14.55
CA THR A 214 8.09 -0.88 -14.79
C THR A 214 7.41 -0.53 -16.12
N HIS A 215 7.71 0.65 -16.66
CA HIS A 215 7.37 1.07 -18.03
C HIS A 215 7.78 0.06 -19.12
N ALA A 216 8.64 -0.91 -18.80
CA ALA A 216 8.93 -2.02 -19.70
C ALA A 216 7.68 -2.81 -20.12
N LEU A 217 6.62 -2.82 -19.30
CA LEU A 217 5.36 -3.53 -19.57
C LEU A 217 4.50 -2.90 -20.67
N ILE A 218 4.66 -1.60 -20.93
CA ILE A 218 3.88 -0.86 -21.94
C ILE A 218 4.60 -0.76 -23.29
N GLU A 219 5.77 -1.39 -23.42
CA GLU A 219 6.49 -1.39 -24.68
C GLU A 219 5.68 -2.12 -25.78
N PRO A 220 5.82 -1.71 -27.05
CA PRO A 220 5.10 -2.34 -28.16
C PRO A 220 5.29 -3.86 -28.23
N ALA A 221 6.48 -4.36 -27.91
CA ALA A 221 6.84 -5.77 -27.95
C ALA A 221 6.16 -6.64 -26.86
N VAL A 222 5.50 -6.05 -25.86
CA VAL A 222 4.82 -6.79 -24.80
C VAL A 222 3.39 -7.06 -25.21
N GLU A 223 3.05 -8.32 -25.46
CA GLU A 223 1.69 -8.72 -25.83
C GLU A 223 1.11 -9.60 -24.72
N PHE A 224 -0.14 -9.30 -24.35
CA PHE A 224 -0.92 -10.10 -23.42
C PHE A 224 -1.98 -10.86 -24.21
N ARG A 225 -2.30 -12.07 -23.77
CA ARG A 225 -3.40 -12.85 -24.33
C ARG A 225 -4.76 -12.29 -23.91
N ASP A 226 -4.89 -11.95 -22.63
CA ASP A 226 -6.17 -11.54 -22.02
C ASP A 226 -5.91 -10.65 -20.80
N LEU A 227 -5.46 -9.42 -21.02
CA LEU A 227 -5.19 -8.48 -19.94
C LEU A 227 -6.51 -7.89 -19.41
N ALA A 228 -6.87 -8.22 -18.17
CA ALA A 228 -8.14 -7.78 -17.58
C ALA A 228 -7.95 -6.78 -16.42
N VAL A 229 -6.82 -6.79 -15.71
CA VAL A 229 -6.59 -5.88 -14.58
C VAL A 229 -5.20 -5.25 -14.66
N VAL A 230 -5.16 -3.94 -14.47
CA VAL A 230 -3.93 -3.15 -14.40
C VAL A 230 -3.91 -2.39 -13.09
N VAL A 231 -2.86 -2.59 -12.30
CA VAL A 231 -2.59 -1.79 -11.10
C VAL A 231 -1.43 -0.86 -11.38
N VAL A 232 -1.59 0.44 -11.17
CA VAL A 232 -0.52 1.43 -11.33
C VAL A 232 -0.22 2.08 -9.99
N ASP A 233 0.99 1.90 -9.48
CA ASP A 233 1.45 2.56 -8.24
C ASP A 233 2.16 3.88 -8.55
N GLU A 234 2.02 4.87 -7.66
CA GLU A 234 2.52 6.24 -7.80
C GLU A 234 2.12 6.90 -9.14
N GLN A 235 0.80 6.98 -9.37
CA GLN A 235 0.17 7.51 -10.60
C GLN A 235 0.79 8.80 -11.16
N HIS A 236 1.28 9.71 -10.32
CA HIS A 236 1.75 11.04 -10.74
C HIS A 236 2.99 11.02 -11.67
N ARG A 237 3.63 9.86 -11.88
CA ARG A 237 4.70 9.70 -12.89
C ARG A 237 4.24 9.10 -14.22
N PHE A 238 2.99 8.64 -14.30
CA PHE A 238 2.43 7.97 -15.48
C PHE A 238 1.47 8.91 -16.22
N GLY A 239 1.85 9.31 -17.43
CA GLY A 239 1.05 10.22 -18.26
C GLY A 239 -0.11 9.54 -19.01
N VAL A 240 -0.88 10.36 -19.72
CA VAL A 240 -2.04 9.92 -20.53
C VAL A 240 -1.66 8.87 -21.58
N ARG A 241 -0.49 9.03 -22.22
CA ARG A 241 -0.01 8.12 -23.26
C ARG A 241 0.26 6.70 -22.75
N GLN A 242 0.72 6.58 -21.51
CA GLN A 242 0.98 5.29 -20.87
C GLN A 242 -0.32 4.55 -20.56
N ARG A 243 -1.42 5.27 -20.24
CA ARG A 243 -2.75 4.68 -20.04
C ARG A 243 -3.31 4.14 -21.35
N ALA A 244 -3.31 4.95 -22.41
CA ALA A 244 -3.73 4.49 -23.74
C ALA A 244 -2.91 3.28 -24.22
N ALA A 245 -1.61 3.23 -23.88
CA ALA A 245 -0.75 2.09 -24.20
C ALA A 245 -1.07 0.82 -23.40
N LEU A 246 -1.74 0.91 -22.24
CA LEU A 246 -2.24 -0.23 -21.47
C LEU A 246 -3.63 -0.66 -21.95
N ASP A 247 -4.49 0.30 -22.26
CA ASP A 247 -5.83 0.03 -22.78
C ASP A 247 -5.74 -0.71 -24.12
N ALA A 248 -4.80 -0.30 -24.98
CA ALA A 248 -4.51 -0.98 -26.25
C ALA A 248 -3.94 -2.40 -26.11
N LYS A 249 -3.61 -2.85 -24.88
CA LYS A 249 -3.09 -4.21 -24.61
C LYS A 249 -4.18 -5.17 -24.18
N ALA A 250 -5.39 -4.69 -23.91
CA ALA A 250 -6.55 -5.55 -23.68
C ALA A 250 -7.04 -6.15 -25.01
N PRO A 251 -7.86 -7.23 -24.96
CA PRO A 251 -8.49 -7.78 -26.16
C PRO A 251 -9.30 -6.73 -26.92
N GLU A 252 -9.44 -6.92 -28.24
CA GLU A 252 -10.14 -5.98 -29.12
C GLU A 252 -11.57 -5.67 -28.62
N GLY A 253 -11.89 -4.38 -28.49
CA GLY A 253 -13.18 -3.91 -28.01
C GLY A 253 -13.35 -3.93 -26.48
N LEU A 254 -12.31 -4.28 -25.71
CA LEU A 254 -12.30 -4.25 -24.25
C LEU A 254 -11.21 -3.31 -23.73
N ALA A 255 -11.42 -2.82 -22.50
CA ALA A 255 -10.42 -2.10 -21.72
C ALA A 255 -10.17 -2.85 -20.40
N PRO A 256 -8.93 -2.87 -19.89
CA PRO A 256 -8.66 -3.51 -18.62
C PRO A 256 -9.22 -2.67 -17.47
N HIS A 257 -9.66 -3.32 -16.40
CA HIS A 257 -9.98 -2.63 -15.16
C HIS A 257 -8.71 -2.03 -14.57
N SER A 258 -8.65 -0.70 -14.47
CA SER A 258 -7.49 0.03 -13.95
C SER A 258 -7.68 0.45 -12.50
N LEU A 259 -6.72 0.11 -11.64
CA LEU A 259 -6.60 0.59 -10.28
C LEU A 259 -5.35 1.47 -10.15
N HIS A 260 -5.56 2.78 -10.01
CA HIS A 260 -4.49 3.72 -9.75
C HIS A 260 -4.30 3.95 -8.25
N MET A 261 -3.08 3.79 -7.76
CA MET A 261 -2.70 4.04 -6.38
C MET A 261 -1.71 5.20 -6.31
N THR A 262 -1.85 6.03 -5.29
CA THR A 262 -0.93 7.14 -5.04
C THR A 262 -0.82 7.40 -3.55
N ALA A 263 0.42 7.63 -3.09
CA ALA A 263 0.68 8.03 -1.71
C ALA A 263 0.48 9.55 -1.51
N THR A 264 0.58 10.34 -2.58
CA THR A 264 0.25 11.76 -2.51
C THR A 264 -1.25 11.96 -2.62
N PRO A 265 -1.88 12.61 -1.64
CA PRO A 265 -3.28 13.00 -1.74
C PRO A 265 -3.43 13.93 -2.94
N ILE A 266 -4.16 13.49 -3.96
CA ILE A 266 -4.57 14.36 -5.06
C ILE A 266 -5.70 15.22 -4.50
N PRO A 267 -5.64 16.56 -4.65
CA PRO A 267 -6.75 17.43 -4.27
C PRO A 267 -8.03 16.91 -4.92
N ARG A 268 -9.14 16.91 -4.18
CA ARG A 268 -10.43 16.46 -4.73
C ARG A 268 -10.79 17.28 -5.97
N THR A 269 -10.48 18.57 -5.95
CA THR A 269 -10.62 19.52 -7.05
C THR A 269 -9.84 19.12 -8.29
N LEU A 270 -8.58 18.68 -8.14
CA LEU A 270 -7.75 18.24 -9.27
C LEU A 270 -8.20 16.87 -9.78
N SER A 271 -8.67 15.99 -8.89
CA SER A 271 -9.29 14.72 -9.29
C SER A 271 -10.55 14.94 -10.14
N LEU A 272 -11.37 15.92 -9.80
CA LEU A 272 -12.61 16.23 -10.53
C LEU A 272 -12.39 16.86 -11.91
N THR A 273 -11.23 17.47 -12.16
CA THR A 273 -11.00 18.30 -13.36
C THR A 273 -9.93 17.77 -14.29
N ALA A 274 -8.85 17.21 -13.76
CA ALA A 274 -7.79 16.55 -14.54
C ALA A 274 -8.04 15.05 -14.75
N TYR A 275 -8.81 14.44 -13.85
CA TYR A 275 -9.04 12.99 -13.78
C TYR A 275 -10.53 12.66 -13.62
N GLY A 276 -11.41 13.51 -14.18
CA GLY A 276 -12.86 13.39 -14.02
C GLY A 276 -13.47 12.09 -14.55
N ASP A 277 -12.67 11.32 -15.29
CA ASP A 277 -12.89 9.96 -15.79
C ASP A 277 -12.60 8.85 -14.76
N LEU A 278 -12.00 9.18 -13.60
CA LEU A 278 -11.61 8.23 -12.57
C LEU A 278 -12.47 8.34 -11.31
N ASP A 279 -12.97 7.19 -10.85
CA ASP A 279 -13.52 7.06 -9.51
C ASP A 279 -12.41 7.12 -8.45
N ALA A 280 -12.45 8.15 -7.59
CA ALA A 280 -11.46 8.36 -6.55
C ALA A 280 -11.95 7.86 -5.19
N THR A 281 -11.26 6.88 -4.62
CA THR A 281 -11.45 6.46 -3.21
C THR A 281 -10.33 7.02 -2.35
N VAL A 282 -10.69 7.71 -1.27
CA VAL A 282 -9.75 8.41 -0.39
C VAL A 282 -9.62 7.73 0.97
N LEU A 283 -8.39 7.41 1.36
CA LEU A 283 -8.06 6.87 2.69
C LEU A 283 -7.52 7.99 3.61
N ARG A 284 -8.38 8.57 4.46
CA ARG A 284 -8.03 9.72 5.32
C ARG A 284 -7.38 9.36 6.65
N GLN A 285 -7.63 8.15 7.16
CA GLN A 285 -7.18 7.78 8.50
C GLN A 285 -5.73 7.31 8.47
N LEU A 286 -4.90 7.93 9.32
CA LEU A 286 -3.55 7.45 9.57
C LEU A 286 -3.61 6.06 10.24
N PRO A 287 -2.67 5.15 9.92
CA PRO A 287 -2.56 3.88 10.63
C PRO A 287 -2.42 4.11 12.14
N LYS A 288 -3.20 3.38 12.94
CA LYS A 288 -3.17 3.53 14.40
C LYS A 288 -1.78 3.12 14.93
N GLY A 289 -1.15 3.97 15.76
CA GLY A 289 0.24 3.80 16.22
C GLY A 289 1.26 4.64 15.43
N ARG A 290 0.90 5.13 14.23
CA ARG A 290 1.70 6.12 13.51
C ARG A 290 1.64 7.44 14.26
N ARG A 291 2.73 7.77 14.94
CA ARG A 291 2.88 9.08 15.59
C ARG A 291 3.04 10.14 14.50
N PRO A 292 2.39 11.31 14.62
CA PRO A 292 2.63 12.42 13.71
C PRO A 292 4.13 12.74 13.67
N VAL A 293 4.64 13.02 12.48
CA VAL A 293 6.00 13.52 12.33
C VAL A 293 5.99 14.99 12.72
N GLU A 294 6.67 15.32 13.82
CA GLU A 294 6.84 16.71 14.24
C GLU A 294 7.72 17.43 13.22
N THR A 295 7.20 18.51 12.64
CA THR A 295 7.87 19.22 11.55
C THR A 295 8.30 20.61 12.02
N PHE A 296 9.59 20.92 11.86
CA PHE A 296 10.18 22.19 12.27
C PHE A 296 10.83 22.88 11.08
N VAL A 297 10.43 24.12 10.81
CA VAL A 297 11.17 25.00 9.88
C VAL A 297 12.22 25.74 10.67
N VAL A 298 13.47 25.67 10.20
CA VAL A 298 14.64 26.21 10.89
C VAL A 298 15.31 27.25 10.01
N ASP A 299 15.39 28.46 10.55
CA ASP A 299 16.08 29.60 9.92
C ASP A 299 17.18 30.14 10.84
N GLY A 300 18.27 30.59 10.24
CA GLY A 300 19.44 31.14 10.92
C GLY A 300 20.43 30.10 11.48
N ALA A 301 21.70 30.51 11.58
CA ALA A 301 22.81 29.63 11.95
C ALA A 301 22.64 28.96 13.32
N ARG A 302 22.22 29.70 14.34
CA ARG A 302 22.05 29.17 15.71
C ARG A 302 21.01 28.06 15.78
N ALA A 303 19.91 28.21 15.06
CA ALA A 303 18.84 27.22 15.05
C ALA A 303 19.25 25.97 14.26
N ARG A 304 20.03 26.14 13.17
CA ARG A 304 20.64 25.02 12.43
C ARG A 304 21.60 24.21 13.30
N THR A 305 22.48 24.85 14.06
CA THR A 305 23.38 24.14 15.01
C THR A 305 22.57 23.30 16.00
N ARG A 306 21.51 23.87 16.60
CA ARG A 306 20.62 23.13 17.51
C ARG A 306 19.91 21.96 16.81
N ALA A 307 19.55 22.11 15.54
CA ALA A 307 18.95 21.04 14.76
C ALA A 307 19.93 19.87 14.53
N TYR A 308 21.20 20.16 14.21
CA TYR A 308 22.23 19.12 14.10
C TYR A 308 22.51 18.44 15.45
N GLU A 309 22.57 19.19 16.56
CA GLU A 309 22.67 18.62 17.91
C GLU A 309 21.53 17.64 18.20
N ARG A 310 20.29 18.01 17.86
CA ARG A 310 19.11 17.16 18.01
C ARG A 310 19.20 15.89 17.16
N ILE A 311 19.70 15.99 15.93
CA ILE A 311 19.95 14.81 15.08
C ILE A 311 20.97 13.88 15.76
N ARG A 312 22.05 14.42 16.33
CA ARG A 312 23.06 13.60 17.03
C ARG A 312 22.50 12.91 18.27
N GLU A 313 21.57 13.53 19.00
CA GLU A 313 20.88 12.87 20.12
C GLU A 313 20.06 11.66 19.66
N GLU A 314 19.33 11.79 18.56
CA GLU A 314 18.55 10.70 17.98
C GLU A 314 19.47 9.55 17.54
N ILE A 315 20.58 9.87 16.89
CA ILE A 315 21.57 8.88 16.44
C ILE A 315 22.26 8.17 17.61
N ARG A 316 22.64 8.91 18.67
CA ARG A 316 23.20 8.31 19.90
C ARG A 316 22.24 7.34 20.58
N ALA A 317 20.95 7.54 20.39
CA ALA A 317 19.92 6.64 20.90
C ALA A 317 19.61 5.47 19.94
N GLY A 318 20.49 5.22 18.96
CA GLY A 318 20.44 4.07 18.05
C GLY A 318 19.56 4.28 16.80
N ARG A 319 19.14 5.52 16.53
CA ARG A 319 18.24 5.84 15.41
C ARG A 319 19.01 6.39 14.21
N GLN A 320 18.32 6.54 13.09
CA GLN A 320 18.94 6.91 11.82
C GLN A 320 18.33 8.17 11.20
N CYS A 321 19.10 8.87 10.37
CA CYS A 321 18.74 10.15 9.78
C CYS A 321 18.88 10.14 8.26
N PHE A 322 17.84 10.62 7.56
CA PHE A 322 17.93 10.99 6.16
C PHE A 322 18.30 12.47 6.03
N VAL A 323 19.21 12.80 5.13
CA VAL A 323 19.57 14.17 4.78
C VAL A 323 19.35 14.38 3.28
N VAL A 324 18.51 15.32 2.92
CA VAL A 324 18.17 15.63 1.54
C VAL A 324 18.87 16.90 1.11
N CYS A 325 19.81 16.78 0.17
CA CYS A 325 20.55 17.90 -0.41
C CYS A 325 19.66 18.71 -1.36
N PRO A 326 19.94 20.00 -1.61
CA PRO A 326 19.14 20.83 -2.51
C PRO A 326 19.09 20.31 -3.95
N LEU A 327 17.92 20.43 -4.59
CA LEU A 327 17.78 20.28 -6.03
C LEU A 327 18.45 21.47 -6.74
N VAL A 328 19.42 21.18 -7.62
CA VAL A 328 19.99 22.17 -8.54
C VAL A 328 19.37 21.94 -9.92
N GLU A 329 18.77 22.98 -10.50
CA GLU A 329 17.87 22.88 -11.66
C GLU A 329 18.59 22.69 -13.01
N GLU A 330 19.92 22.69 -13.06
CA GLU A 330 20.64 22.81 -14.33
C GLU A 330 21.23 21.49 -14.89
N SER A 331 21.44 20.44 -14.07
CA SER A 331 21.89 19.11 -14.54
C SER A 331 21.98 18.09 -13.39
N GLU A 332 21.69 16.81 -13.66
CA GLU A 332 21.96 15.70 -12.72
C GLU A 332 23.44 15.65 -12.27
N ALA A 333 24.37 16.04 -13.15
CA ALA A 333 25.79 16.08 -12.81
C ALA A 333 26.11 17.18 -11.79
N LEU A 334 25.40 18.30 -11.84
CA LEU A 334 25.51 19.39 -10.86
C LEU A 334 24.92 18.96 -9.51
N GLN A 335 23.79 18.26 -9.50
CA GLN A 335 23.19 17.71 -8.28
C GLN A 335 24.11 16.69 -7.60
N ALA A 336 24.71 15.78 -8.37
CA ALA A 336 25.67 14.81 -7.85
C ALA A 336 26.89 15.50 -7.21
N LYS A 337 27.43 16.54 -7.86
CA LYS A 337 28.55 17.33 -7.30
C LYS A 337 28.15 18.05 -6.02
N ALA A 338 27.00 18.72 -6.01
CA ALA A 338 26.49 19.42 -4.83
C ALA A 338 26.31 18.46 -3.64
N ALA A 339 25.70 17.30 -3.87
CA ALA A 339 25.53 16.29 -2.83
C ALA A 339 26.84 15.68 -2.34
N THR A 340 27.84 15.53 -3.23
CA THR A 340 29.17 15.05 -2.83
C THR A 340 29.89 16.07 -1.95
N VAL A 341 29.85 17.35 -2.33
CA VAL A 341 30.44 18.45 -1.54
C VAL A 341 29.75 18.55 -0.18
N GLU A 342 28.43 18.47 -0.16
CA GLU A 342 27.65 18.56 1.06
C GLU A 342 27.85 17.34 1.96
N TYR A 343 27.96 16.15 1.38
CA TYR A 343 28.35 14.93 2.09
C TYR A 343 29.71 15.07 2.79
N GLU A 344 30.74 15.52 2.07
CA GLU A 344 32.08 15.71 2.65
C GLU A 344 32.09 16.79 3.74
N ARG A 345 31.34 17.88 3.53
CA ARG A 345 31.16 18.94 4.55
C ARG A 345 30.51 18.36 5.81
N LEU A 346 29.33 17.75 5.67
CA LEU A 346 28.58 17.20 6.80
C LEU A 346 29.37 16.12 7.55
N ARG A 347 30.07 15.26 6.82
CA ARG A 347 30.91 14.20 7.38
C ARG A 347 32.10 14.75 8.17
N SER A 348 32.70 15.86 7.72
CA SER A 348 33.86 16.48 8.38
C SER A 348 33.49 17.48 9.48
N THR A 349 32.24 17.94 9.55
CA THR A 349 31.77 18.90 10.55
C THR A 349 30.64 18.34 11.42
N GLU A 350 29.39 18.56 11.03
CA GLU A 350 28.21 18.35 11.88
C GLU A 350 27.96 16.89 12.24
N PHE A 351 28.42 15.95 11.41
CA PHE A 351 28.34 14.51 11.61
C PHE A 351 29.71 13.85 11.77
N GLU A 352 30.73 14.61 12.19
CA GLU A 352 32.05 14.07 12.52
C GLU A 352 31.93 12.90 13.52
N GLY A 353 32.54 11.76 13.20
CA GLY A 353 32.49 10.55 14.03
C GLY A 353 31.22 9.69 13.87
N LEU A 354 30.33 10.02 12.94
CA LEU A 354 29.18 9.20 12.55
C LEU A 354 29.44 8.43 11.25
N ARG A 355 28.70 7.34 11.03
CA ARG A 355 28.77 6.55 9.80
C ARG A 355 27.83 7.17 8.77
N VAL A 356 28.38 7.92 7.84
CA VAL A 356 27.62 8.68 6.82
C VAL A 356 27.82 8.04 5.45
N GLU A 357 26.72 7.76 4.76
CA GLU A 357 26.67 7.26 3.38
C GLU A 357 26.07 8.29 2.42
N LEU A 358 26.44 8.20 1.13
CA LEU A 358 25.98 9.10 0.07
C LEU A 358 25.24 8.32 -1.02
N ILE A 359 24.12 8.86 -1.49
CA ILE A 359 23.39 8.37 -2.67
C ILE A 359 22.99 9.53 -3.59
N HIS A 360 23.36 9.43 -4.86
CA HIS A 360 22.88 10.35 -5.89
C HIS A 360 22.66 9.64 -7.24
N GLY A 361 21.90 10.28 -8.14
CA GLY A 361 21.48 9.71 -9.43
C GLY A 361 22.62 9.15 -10.30
N GLN A 362 23.78 9.82 -10.31
CA GLN A 362 24.95 9.43 -11.10
C GLN A 362 25.79 8.26 -10.49
N MET A 363 25.43 7.73 -9.32
CA MET A 363 26.16 6.58 -8.75
C MET A 363 25.84 5.28 -9.50
N PRO A 364 26.83 4.37 -9.67
CA PRO A 364 26.57 3.03 -10.19
C PRO A 364 25.54 2.29 -9.33
N SER A 365 24.61 1.57 -9.95
CA SER A 365 23.51 0.87 -9.25
C SER A 365 24.00 -0.02 -8.12
N LYS A 366 25.10 -0.77 -8.33
CA LYS A 366 25.71 -1.62 -7.29
C LYS A 366 26.13 -0.84 -6.03
N LYS A 367 26.64 0.39 -6.20
CA LYS A 367 27.03 1.24 -5.06
C LYS A 367 25.80 1.82 -4.35
N LYS A 368 24.77 2.21 -5.10
CA LYS A 368 23.49 2.66 -4.52
C LYS A 368 22.86 1.56 -3.65
N THR A 369 22.80 0.33 -4.17
CA THR A 369 22.26 -0.82 -3.44
C THR A 369 23.07 -1.07 -2.16
N ALA A 370 24.40 -1.08 -2.23
CA ALA A 370 25.24 -1.31 -1.05
C ALA A 370 25.07 -0.22 0.02
N ALA A 371 25.05 1.06 -0.36
CA ALA A 371 24.81 2.16 0.57
C ALA A 371 23.41 2.08 1.22
N MET A 372 22.40 1.65 0.44
CA MET A 372 21.06 1.43 0.96
C MET A 372 20.96 0.23 1.90
N GLU A 373 21.64 -0.87 1.61
CA GLU A 373 21.68 -2.05 2.47
C GLU A 373 22.38 -1.73 3.78
N ALA A 374 23.51 -1.02 3.73
CA ALA A 374 24.23 -0.54 4.90
C ALA A 374 23.34 0.36 5.77
N PHE A 375 22.60 1.29 5.15
CA PHE A 375 21.66 2.13 5.89
C PHE A 375 20.47 1.31 6.43
N ALA A 376 19.79 0.49 5.63
CA ALA A 376 18.67 -0.32 6.12
C ALA A 376 19.07 -1.30 7.23
N GLY A 377 20.30 -1.82 7.21
CA GLY A 377 20.87 -2.72 8.21
C GLY A 377 21.40 -2.05 9.48
N GLY A 378 21.38 -0.71 9.56
CA GLY A 378 21.92 0.04 10.71
C GLY A 378 23.45 0.11 10.74
N GLU A 379 24.12 -0.21 9.62
CA GLU A 379 25.56 -0.05 9.44
C GLU A 379 25.94 1.40 9.14
N ALA A 380 25.01 2.21 8.64
CA ALA A 380 25.14 3.66 8.48
C ALA A 380 24.12 4.41 9.35
N ASP A 381 24.57 5.49 9.99
CA ASP A 381 23.73 6.33 10.86
C ASP A 381 22.98 7.41 10.07
N VAL A 382 23.62 7.92 9.01
CA VAL A 382 23.12 9.02 8.19
C VAL A 382 23.21 8.66 6.71
N LEU A 383 22.12 8.89 5.98
CA LEU A 383 22.11 8.78 4.53
C LEU A 383 21.88 10.15 3.88
N VAL A 384 22.89 10.65 3.18
CA VAL A 384 22.84 11.89 2.40
C VAL A 384 22.38 11.57 0.98
N ALA A 385 21.31 12.21 0.52
CA ALA A 385 20.74 11.95 -0.80
C ALA A 385 20.28 13.22 -1.54
N THR A 386 20.40 13.24 -2.87
CA THR A 386 19.78 14.30 -3.71
C THR A 386 18.26 14.16 -3.78
N SER A 387 17.75 12.94 -3.64
CA SER A 387 16.33 12.61 -3.70
C SER A 387 16.11 11.27 -3.02
N VAL A 388 15.43 11.26 -1.88
CA VAL A 388 15.01 10.02 -1.19
C VAL A 388 13.81 9.38 -1.88
N ILE A 389 13.09 10.15 -2.71
CA ILE A 389 11.85 9.74 -3.39
C ILE A 389 12.10 8.56 -4.33
N GLU A 390 13.24 8.52 -5.02
CA GLU A 390 13.53 7.49 -6.03
C GLU A 390 13.88 6.12 -5.44
N VAL A 391 14.29 6.08 -4.17
CA VAL A 391 14.92 4.90 -3.61
C VAL A 391 13.93 3.91 -2.99
N GLY A 392 12.67 4.33 -2.75
CA GLY A 392 11.56 3.42 -2.43
C GLY A 392 11.60 2.68 -1.08
N ILE A 393 12.74 2.65 -0.39
CA ILE A 393 12.97 1.78 0.78
C ILE A 393 12.32 2.33 2.05
N ASP A 394 11.73 1.42 2.83
CA ASP A 394 11.17 1.64 4.16
C ASP A 394 12.21 1.28 5.22
N VAL A 395 12.66 2.25 6.02
CA VAL A 395 13.60 2.04 7.13
C VAL A 395 12.89 2.42 8.44
N PRO A 396 12.32 1.46 9.20
CA PRO A 396 11.55 1.74 10.40
C PRO A 396 12.35 2.48 11.50
N ASN A 397 13.67 2.29 11.52
CA ASN A 397 14.58 2.92 12.49
C ASN A 397 15.02 4.34 12.09
N ALA A 398 14.66 4.80 10.89
CA ALA A 398 14.91 6.17 10.46
C ALA A 398 13.83 7.10 11.04
N THR A 399 14.21 7.86 12.07
CA THR A 399 13.29 8.76 12.78
C THR A 399 13.48 10.21 12.40
N VAL A 400 14.58 10.58 11.75
CA VAL A 400 14.84 11.98 11.39
C VAL A 400 14.95 12.16 9.88
N MET A 401 14.26 13.18 9.37
CA MET A 401 14.36 13.67 8.00
C MET A 401 14.86 15.11 8.04
N LEU A 402 16.04 15.39 7.52
CA LEU A 402 16.57 16.74 7.32
C LEU A 402 16.48 17.12 5.84
N ILE A 403 15.86 18.25 5.53
CA ILE A 403 15.76 18.79 4.17
C ILE A 403 16.52 20.10 4.10
N GLU A 404 17.60 20.13 3.33
CA GLU A 404 18.39 21.34 3.06
C GLU A 404 17.76 22.15 1.92
N ALA A 405 17.82 23.49 2.04
CA ALA A 405 17.30 24.46 1.06
C ALA A 405 15.89 24.10 0.55
N ALA A 406 14.96 23.95 1.50
CA ALA A 406 13.60 23.47 1.26
C ALA A 406 12.79 24.40 0.33
N GLU A 407 13.20 25.65 0.17
CA GLU A 407 12.65 26.61 -0.80
C GLU A 407 12.82 26.18 -2.26
N ARG A 408 13.67 25.19 -2.55
CA ARG A 408 13.85 24.63 -3.89
C ARG A 408 12.93 23.46 -4.19
N TYR A 409 12.16 23.01 -3.20
CA TYR A 409 11.24 21.89 -3.33
C TYR A 409 9.80 22.35 -3.46
N GLY A 410 9.01 21.60 -4.24
CA GLY A 410 7.57 21.72 -4.26
C GLY A 410 6.92 21.14 -3.00
N LEU A 411 5.73 21.62 -2.61
CA LEU A 411 5.06 21.18 -1.38
C LEU A 411 4.74 19.67 -1.39
N SER A 412 4.32 19.14 -2.54
CA SER A 412 4.12 17.69 -2.74
C SER A 412 5.40 16.87 -2.55
N GLN A 413 6.56 17.36 -3.03
CA GLN A 413 7.85 16.69 -2.82
C GLN A 413 8.25 16.70 -1.33
N LEU A 414 8.11 17.85 -0.67
CA LEU A 414 8.39 17.97 0.77
C LEU A 414 7.49 17.02 1.58
N HIS A 415 6.22 16.89 1.21
CA HIS A 415 5.29 15.96 1.84
C HIS A 415 5.71 14.48 1.63
N GLN A 416 6.14 14.11 0.43
CA GLN A 416 6.66 12.77 0.15
C GLN A 416 7.92 12.47 0.98
N LEU A 417 8.86 13.43 1.07
CA LEU A 417 10.07 13.30 1.88
C LEU A 417 9.72 13.12 3.37
N ARG A 418 8.85 13.98 3.92
CA ARG A 418 8.33 13.82 5.29
C ARG A 418 7.73 12.43 5.54
N GLY A 419 7.04 11.87 4.55
CA GLY A 419 6.42 10.54 4.62
C GLY A 419 7.38 9.35 4.62
N ARG A 420 8.68 9.57 4.41
CA ARG A 420 9.72 8.52 4.47
C ARG A 420 10.17 8.19 5.90
N VAL A 421 9.87 9.05 6.87
CA VAL A 421 10.09 8.82 8.30
C VAL A 421 8.76 8.61 9.04
N GLY A 422 8.82 8.18 10.31
CA GLY A 422 7.61 7.90 11.08
C GLY A 422 6.97 6.55 10.75
N ARG A 423 7.80 5.55 10.43
CA ARG A 423 7.38 4.18 10.10
C ARG A 423 7.62 3.17 11.23
N GLY A 424 8.44 3.52 12.22
CA GLY A 424 8.66 2.74 13.44
C GLY A 424 7.82 3.22 14.64
N GLU A 425 8.11 2.67 15.82
CA GLU A 425 7.39 2.99 17.08
C GLU A 425 7.84 4.32 17.71
N HIS A 426 8.97 4.85 17.26
CA HIS A 426 9.60 6.04 17.82
C HIS A 426 9.04 7.34 17.21
N PRO A 427 8.91 8.42 18.01
CA PRO A 427 8.62 9.75 17.50
C PRO A 427 9.61 10.13 16.39
N SER A 428 9.09 10.72 15.33
CA SER A 428 9.90 11.11 14.18
C SER A 428 9.86 12.62 13.96
N LEU A 429 10.97 13.15 13.47
CA LEU A 429 11.24 14.57 13.29
C LEU A 429 11.48 14.86 11.81
N CYS A 430 10.83 15.89 11.28
CA CYS A 430 11.11 16.46 9.97
C CYS A 430 11.66 17.87 10.17
N ILE A 431 12.93 18.08 9.86
CA ILE A 431 13.63 19.34 10.02
C ILE A 431 13.83 19.92 8.62
N VAL A 432 13.36 21.15 8.44
CA VAL A 432 13.30 21.81 7.13
C VAL A 432 14.09 23.11 7.21
N PHE A 433 15.19 23.21 6.49
CA PHE A 433 16.00 24.43 6.46
C PHE A 433 15.49 25.36 5.37
N GLY A 434 15.06 26.56 5.76
CA GLY A 434 14.49 27.56 4.86
C GLY A 434 13.77 28.66 5.63
N ASP A 435 13.23 29.64 4.91
CA ASP A 435 12.49 30.76 5.51
C ASP A 435 11.07 30.32 5.93
N PRO A 436 10.72 30.35 7.24
CA PRO A 436 9.40 29.97 7.72
C PRO A 436 8.27 30.85 7.19
N LYS A 437 8.56 32.03 6.64
CA LYS A 437 7.55 32.92 6.03
C LYS A 437 7.11 32.48 4.65
N LEU A 438 7.79 31.51 4.03
CA LEU A 438 7.36 30.97 2.74
C LEU A 438 6.06 30.17 2.95
N PRO A 439 4.97 30.48 2.23
CA PRO A 439 3.66 29.84 2.43
C PRO A 439 3.70 28.30 2.40
N ARG A 440 4.53 27.72 1.53
CA ARG A 440 4.75 26.26 1.46
C ARG A 440 5.45 25.68 2.69
N LEU A 441 6.41 26.39 3.28
CA LEU A 441 7.14 25.92 4.46
C LEU A 441 6.28 26.09 5.73
N GLU A 442 5.50 27.16 5.79
CA GLU A 442 4.46 27.33 6.82
C GLU A 442 3.42 26.21 6.72
N ALA A 443 2.94 25.91 5.52
CA ALA A 443 1.96 24.85 5.29
C ALA A 443 2.46 23.48 5.78
N ILE A 444 3.69 23.07 5.42
CA ILE A 444 4.21 21.75 5.83
C ILE A 444 4.43 21.64 7.35
N ALA A 445 4.76 22.75 8.01
CA ALA A 445 4.88 22.82 9.47
C ALA A 445 3.52 22.83 10.18
N GLY A 446 2.48 23.38 9.54
CA GLY A 446 1.12 23.52 10.07
C GLY A 446 0.37 22.21 10.33
N GLY A 447 0.90 21.04 9.95
CA GLY A 447 0.42 19.75 10.43
C GLY A 447 0.20 18.66 9.38
N GLY A 448 -0.39 17.55 9.85
CA GLY A 448 -0.36 16.23 9.21
C GLY A 448 -1.44 15.93 8.17
N ASP A 449 -2.35 16.86 7.86
CA ASP A 449 -3.37 16.60 6.84
C ASP A 449 -2.79 16.81 5.44
N GLY A 450 -2.43 15.69 4.81
CA GLY A 450 -1.92 15.69 3.45
C GLY A 450 -2.89 16.31 2.44
N PHE A 451 -4.21 16.27 2.67
CA PHE A 451 -5.18 16.87 1.74
C PHE A 451 -5.13 18.38 1.77
N ARG A 452 -5.07 18.97 2.96
CA ARG A 452 -4.89 20.41 3.12
C ARG A 452 -3.57 20.88 2.47
N LEU A 453 -2.50 20.08 2.59
CA LEU A 453 -1.24 20.37 1.92
C LEU A 453 -1.37 20.31 0.39
N ALA A 454 -2.17 19.39 -0.14
CA ALA A 454 -2.40 19.28 -1.57
C ALA A 454 -3.26 20.44 -2.11
N GLU A 455 -4.27 20.90 -1.37
CA GLU A 455 -5.05 22.09 -1.70
C GLU A 455 -4.18 23.34 -1.72
N VAL A 456 -3.32 23.52 -0.71
CA VAL A 456 -2.35 24.63 -0.69
C VAL A 456 -1.33 24.52 -1.84
N ASP A 457 -0.89 23.31 -2.23
CA ASP A 457 0.00 23.13 -3.40
C ASP A 457 -0.70 23.53 -4.70
N LEU A 458 -2.01 23.26 -4.82
CA LEU A 458 -2.83 23.66 -5.97
C LEU A 458 -3.02 25.19 -6.03
N GLU A 459 -3.30 25.82 -4.90
CA GLU A 459 -3.42 27.28 -4.78
C GLU A 459 -2.11 27.99 -5.14
N LEU A 460 -0.98 27.50 -4.62
CA LEU A 460 0.34 28.11 -4.82
C LEU A 460 0.88 27.94 -6.25
N ARG A 461 0.55 26.83 -6.94
CA ARG A 461 0.97 26.59 -8.32
C ARG A 461 0.02 27.21 -9.36
N GLY A 462 -1.23 27.47 -8.97
CA GLY A 462 -2.31 27.71 -9.91
C GLY A 462 -2.72 26.43 -10.65
N ALA A 463 -3.99 26.33 -11.01
CA ALA A 463 -4.57 25.11 -11.61
C ALA A 463 -3.86 24.62 -12.90
N GLY A 464 -3.12 25.49 -13.61
CA GLY A 464 -2.51 25.20 -14.90
C GLY A 464 -1.15 24.47 -14.89
N ASP A 465 -0.38 24.52 -13.79
CA ASP A 465 1.04 24.08 -13.78
C ASP A 465 1.28 22.70 -13.13
N VAL A 466 0.27 22.10 -12.50
CA VAL A 466 0.44 20.91 -11.64
C VAL A 466 0.81 19.63 -12.40
N LEU A 467 0.56 19.56 -13.71
CA LEU A 467 0.71 18.31 -14.47
C LEU A 467 2.03 18.17 -15.26
N GLY A 468 2.91 19.18 -15.26
CA GLY A 468 4.23 19.08 -15.88
C GLY A 468 4.17 18.88 -17.40
N THR A 469 4.79 19.80 -18.14
CA THR A 469 4.60 20.06 -19.57
C THR A 469 3.25 20.73 -19.85
N ARG A 470 3.27 21.75 -20.72
CA ARG A 470 2.09 22.42 -21.29
C ARG A 470 1.22 21.39 -22.05
N GLN A 471 0.56 20.51 -21.33
CA GLN A 471 -0.37 19.56 -21.92
C GLN A 471 -1.67 20.34 -22.13
N HIS A 472 -1.91 20.67 -23.39
CA HIS A 472 -3.23 20.96 -23.93
C HIS A 472 -4.21 19.90 -23.40
N GLY A 473 -5.00 20.22 -22.37
CA GLY A 473 -5.88 19.19 -21.79
C GLY A 473 -6.63 19.60 -20.53
N LEU A 474 -6.09 20.47 -19.69
CA LEU A 474 -6.93 21.06 -18.64
C LEU A 474 -7.92 22.03 -19.33
N PRO A 475 -9.24 21.83 -19.20
CA PRO A 475 -10.17 22.82 -19.69
C PRO A 475 -9.91 24.11 -18.93
N GLU A 476 -9.46 25.16 -19.62
CA GLU A 476 -9.58 26.51 -19.06
C GLU A 476 -11.06 26.73 -18.77
N PHE A 477 -11.38 26.74 -17.48
CA PHE A 477 -12.71 27.04 -17.01
C PHE A 477 -13.01 28.49 -17.41
N ARG A 478 -13.98 28.68 -18.29
CA ARG A 478 -14.37 30.04 -18.73
C ARG A 478 -14.93 30.90 -17.59
N VAL A 479 -15.45 30.24 -16.56
CA VAL A 479 -16.19 30.88 -15.46
C VAL A 479 -15.80 30.29 -14.10
N ALA A 480 -15.56 28.97 -14.02
CA ALA A 480 -15.28 28.32 -12.74
C ALA A 480 -13.85 28.60 -12.24
N GLN A 481 -13.72 28.82 -10.94
CA GLN A 481 -12.45 28.99 -10.22
C GLN A 481 -12.26 27.78 -9.28
N LEU A 482 -11.09 27.16 -9.36
CA LEU A 482 -10.70 26.11 -8.42
C LEU A 482 -9.78 26.73 -7.36
N PRO A 483 -9.97 26.40 -6.08
CA PRO A 483 -10.81 25.33 -5.54
C PRO A 483 -12.28 25.68 -5.24
N GLU A 484 -12.71 26.94 -5.39
CA GLU A 484 -13.98 27.46 -4.89
C GLU A 484 -15.22 26.77 -5.50
N ASP A 485 -15.18 26.45 -6.79
CA ASP A 485 -16.31 25.86 -7.54
C ASP A 485 -16.29 24.32 -7.57
N ALA A 486 -15.53 23.67 -6.68
CA ALA A 486 -15.41 22.21 -6.62
C ALA A 486 -16.77 21.49 -6.52
N GLU A 487 -17.65 21.98 -5.64
CA GLU A 487 -18.97 21.37 -5.42
C GLU A 487 -19.87 21.50 -6.65
N LEU A 488 -19.76 22.60 -7.38
CA LEU A 488 -20.50 22.80 -8.63
C LEU A 488 -20.06 21.80 -9.69
N LEU A 489 -18.76 21.51 -9.77
CA LEU A 489 -18.21 20.50 -10.68
C LEU A 489 -18.67 19.08 -10.33
N VAL A 490 -18.73 18.73 -9.04
CA VAL A 490 -19.29 17.43 -8.60
C VAL A 490 -20.72 17.29 -9.09
N ARG A 491 -21.56 18.31 -8.87
CA ARG A 491 -22.98 18.29 -9.29
C ARG A 491 -23.13 18.22 -10.81
N ALA A 492 -22.26 18.90 -11.56
CA ALA A 492 -22.25 18.84 -13.01
C ALA A 492 -21.90 17.43 -13.50
N ARG A 493 -20.92 16.78 -12.88
CA ARG A 493 -20.53 15.39 -13.18
C ARG A 493 -21.64 14.41 -12.86
N ASP A 494 -22.22 14.45 -11.66
CA ASP A 494 -23.30 13.53 -11.28
C ASP A 494 -24.51 13.66 -12.23
N ARG A 495 -24.76 14.87 -12.76
CA ARG A 495 -25.79 15.09 -13.79
C ARG A 495 -25.39 14.53 -15.15
N ALA A 496 -24.12 14.68 -15.54
CA ALA A 496 -23.60 14.11 -16.79
C ALA A 496 -23.64 12.57 -16.74
N ASP A 497 -23.23 11.95 -15.64
CA ASP A 497 -23.29 10.50 -15.46
C ASP A 497 -24.73 9.97 -15.57
N ALA A 498 -25.69 10.65 -14.93
CA ALA A 498 -27.11 10.30 -15.06
C ALA A 498 -27.61 10.38 -16.51
N ILE A 499 -27.19 11.42 -17.25
CA ILE A 499 -27.54 11.58 -18.66
C ILE A 499 -26.91 10.47 -19.51
N LEU A 500 -25.63 10.15 -19.29
CA LEU A 500 -24.92 9.11 -20.05
C LEU A 500 -25.44 7.71 -19.74
N LEU A 501 -25.96 7.47 -18.54
CA LEU A 501 -26.58 6.20 -18.19
C LEU A 501 -27.89 5.96 -18.96
N ASP A 502 -28.68 7.02 -19.15
CA ASP A 502 -29.98 6.97 -19.83
C ASP A 502 -29.85 7.14 -21.36
N ASP A 503 -28.90 7.95 -21.81
CA ASP A 503 -28.65 8.29 -23.22
C ASP A 503 -27.14 8.38 -23.52
N PRO A 504 -26.44 7.23 -23.63
CA PRO A 504 -24.99 7.18 -23.81
C PRO A 504 -24.46 7.89 -25.06
N ARG A 505 -25.32 8.05 -26.08
CA ARG A 505 -24.97 8.66 -27.37
C ARG A 505 -25.50 10.08 -27.53
N LEU A 506 -26.18 10.61 -26.51
CA LEU A 506 -26.83 11.93 -26.53
C LEU A 506 -27.77 12.07 -27.76
N GLU A 507 -28.52 11.01 -28.08
CA GLU A 507 -29.42 10.94 -29.22
C GLU A 507 -30.83 11.49 -28.91
N ALA A 508 -31.19 11.62 -27.63
CA ALA A 508 -32.48 12.20 -27.23
C ALA A 508 -32.59 13.67 -27.65
N ALA A 509 -33.79 14.08 -28.08
CA ALA A 509 -34.04 15.43 -28.57
C ALA A 509 -33.71 16.53 -27.53
N GLU A 510 -33.86 16.23 -26.24
CA GLU A 510 -33.52 17.12 -25.13
C GLU A 510 -32.00 17.28 -24.91
N HIS A 511 -31.18 16.36 -25.43
CA HIS A 511 -29.71 16.40 -25.35
C HIS A 511 -29.02 16.91 -26.62
N ALA A 512 -29.77 17.26 -27.66
CA ALA A 512 -29.22 17.69 -28.95
C ALA A 512 -28.23 18.86 -28.83
N LEU A 513 -28.56 19.89 -28.04
CA LEU A 513 -27.68 21.05 -27.80
C LEU A 513 -26.42 20.66 -27.00
N LEU A 514 -26.54 19.70 -26.08
CA LEU A 514 -25.41 19.20 -25.32
C LEU A 514 -24.46 18.42 -26.24
N ARG A 515 -25.00 17.57 -27.11
CA ARG A 515 -24.23 16.83 -28.13
C ARG A 515 -23.47 17.78 -29.05
N GLU A 516 -24.12 18.82 -29.57
CA GLU A 516 -23.48 19.84 -30.40
C GLU A 516 -22.32 20.52 -29.66
N ALA A 517 -22.52 20.90 -28.39
CA ALA A 517 -21.48 21.52 -27.57
C ALA A 517 -20.30 20.57 -27.29
N VAL A 518 -20.55 19.29 -27.05
CA VAL A 518 -19.51 18.27 -26.84
C VAL A 518 -18.72 18.05 -28.13
N VAL A 519 -19.41 17.85 -29.27
CA VAL A 519 -18.75 17.67 -30.58
C VAL A 519 -17.93 18.90 -30.98
N ALA A 520 -18.45 20.10 -30.73
CA ALA A 520 -17.72 21.34 -31.01
C ALA A 520 -16.45 21.50 -30.13
N ARG A 521 -16.44 20.90 -28.93
CA ARG A 521 -15.33 21.04 -27.97
C ARG A 521 -14.29 19.91 -28.07
N PHE A 522 -14.72 18.69 -28.37
CA PHE A 522 -13.87 17.49 -28.33
C PHE A 522 -13.72 16.76 -29.68
N GLY A 523 -14.47 17.16 -30.72
CA GLY A 523 -14.42 16.53 -32.05
C GLY A 523 -15.54 15.51 -32.28
N SER A 524 -15.54 14.90 -33.46
CA SER A 524 -16.60 13.97 -33.93
C SER A 524 -16.44 12.52 -33.50
N GLU A 525 -15.27 12.12 -32.99
CA GLU A 525 -15.04 10.80 -32.40
C GLU A 525 -15.53 10.80 -30.96
N LEU A 526 -16.84 10.69 -30.78
CA LEU A 526 -17.44 10.22 -29.55
C LEU A 526 -17.26 8.70 -29.51
N ASP A 527 -16.02 8.24 -29.30
CA ASP A 527 -15.83 6.84 -28.92
C ASP A 527 -16.59 6.64 -27.60
N PRO A 528 -17.55 5.70 -27.55
CA PRO A 528 -18.30 5.46 -26.33
C PRO A 528 -17.30 5.10 -25.25
N ILE A 529 -17.26 5.88 -24.17
CA ILE A 529 -16.58 5.47 -22.94
C ILE A 529 -17.25 4.14 -22.56
N PRO A 530 -16.53 3.01 -22.60
CA PRO A 530 -17.11 1.73 -22.24
C PRO A 530 -17.59 1.83 -20.79
N ALA A 531 -18.88 1.54 -20.57
CA ALA A 531 -19.53 1.57 -19.27
C ALA A 531 -18.90 0.61 -18.25
#